data_AF-A0A7W4YND1-F1
#
_entry.id   AF-A0A7W4YND1-F1
#
_cell.length_a   1.000
_cell.length_b   1.000
_cell.length_c   1.000
_cell.angle_alpha   90.00
_cell.angle_beta   90.00
_cell.angle_gamma   90.00
#
_symmetry.space_group_name_H-M   'P 1'
#
loop_
_entity.id
_entity.type
_entity.pdbx_description
1 polymer ?
#
loop_
_entity_poly.entity_id
_entity_poly.type
_entity_poly.pdbx_seq_one_letter_code
_entity_poly.pdbx_strand_id
1 'polypeptide(L)'
;MTSSKAPVSRRALREARRRSLRRGWLAVGTSVLALGSIAAVVMALVAPPLGEDATLGQQSVAATTAPVVVEALPVPQMSSSPSGAGSAGEAASGDSSDAICDNAAVTDALAAGNDGDAITAAGGAEAFRDAVASGAAPCVSLSDATRVWTVVNKQRAFDPVDYEPAPRQIPDAVRDLAGGSLRSDAAGALTAMVADAAAAGVGEIALESGYRSYGTQQSTYSGHVADMGQAEADKVSARPGFSEHQSGLAADVVACGADGCTSLDGLAGTAQGDWVAAHSWEYGYIVRYEEGHTDTTGYSPEPWHLRYIGTDLAAAYHEGDWHTLEEFFGLPAAPDYAN
;
A
#
# COMPACT_ATOMS: atom_id res chain seq x y z
N MET A 1 -43.18 -3.54 -42.52
CA MET A 1 -42.13 -4.56 -42.34
C MET A 1 -41.07 -3.97 -41.42
N THR A 2 -41.26 -4.12 -40.12
CA THR A 2 -40.35 -3.62 -39.08
C THR A 2 -39.56 -4.81 -38.53
N SER A 3 -38.26 -4.86 -38.81
CA SER A 3 -37.37 -5.92 -38.34
C SER A 3 -36.82 -5.52 -36.97
N SER A 4 -37.29 -6.17 -35.92
CA SER A 4 -36.72 -6.09 -34.57
C SER A 4 -35.39 -6.86 -34.52
N LYS A 5 -34.29 -6.20 -34.18
CA LYS A 5 -33.02 -6.85 -33.85
C LYS A 5 -33.01 -7.12 -32.33
N ALA A 6 -32.89 -8.40 -31.96
CA ALA A 6 -32.75 -8.82 -30.58
C ALA A 6 -31.42 -8.31 -29.98
N PRO A 7 -31.37 -8.01 -28.66
CA PRO A 7 -30.15 -7.56 -28.01
C PRO A 7 -29.17 -8.73 -27.84
N VAL A 8 -27.91 -8.49 -28.21
CA VAL A 8 -26.81 -9.44 -28.01
C VAL A 8 -26.50 -9.53 -26.52
N SER A 9 -26.54 -10.74 -25.95
CA SER A 9 -26.29 -10.94 -24.53
C SER A 9 -24.83 -10.64 -24.16
N ARG A 10 -24.61 -10.05 -22.97
CA ARG A 10 -23.27 -9.70 -22.43
C ARG A 10 -22.32 -10.90 -22.37
N ARG A 11 -22.85 -12.13 -22.34
CA ARG A 11 -22.09 -13.38 -22.41
C ARG A 11 -21.42 -13.60 -23.77
N ALA A 12 -22.06 -13.22 -24.87
CA ALA A 12 -21.51 -13.36 -26.22
C ALA A 12 -20.34 -12.38 -26.49
N LEU A 13 -20.37 -11.19 -25.87
CA LEU A 13 -19.27 -10.23 -25.95
C LEU A 13 -18.03 -10.68 -25.15
N ARG A 14 -18.24 -11.36 -24.00
CA ARG A 14 -17.16 -11.92 -23.17
C ARG A 14 -16.41 -13.07 -23.87
N GLU A 15 -17.11 -13.92 -24.63
CA GLU A 15 -16.47 -15.01 -25.39
C GLU A 15 -15.71 -14.52 -26.65
N ALA A 16 -16.16 -13.45 -27.29
CA ALA A 16 -15.47 -12.85 -28.43
C ALA A 16 -14.12 -12.22 -28.02
N ARG A 17 -14.07 -11.57 -26.85
CA ARG A 17 -12.84 -10.93 -26.32
C ARG A 17 -11.77 -11.97 -25.94
N ARG A 18 -12.16 -13.10 -25.33
CA ARG A 18 -11.28 -14.23 -25.01
C ARG A 18 -10.65 -14.91 -26.23
N ARG A 19 -11.31 -14.89 -27.39
CA ARG A 19 -10.75 -15.45 -28.65
C ARG A 19 -9.75 -14.51 -29.34
N SER A 20 -9.83 -13.19 -29.10
CA SER A 20 -8.87 -12.24 -29.67
C SER A 20 -7.50 -12.26 -28.97
N LEU A 21 -7.47 -12.54 -27.66
CA LEU A 21 -6.24 -12.55 -26.87
C LEU A 21 -5.40 -13.82 -27.03
N ARG A 22 -5.98 -14.92 -27.51
CA ARG A 22 -5.26 -16.18 -27.80
C ARG A 22 -4.47 -16.19 -29.12
N ARG A 23 -4.45 -15.08 -29.86
CA ARG A 23 -3.70 -14.96 -31.14
C ARG A 23 -2.46 -14.05 -31.07
N GLY A 24 -2.10 -13.54 -29.89
CA GLY A 24 -1.07 -12.50 -29.74
C GLY A 24 0.31 -12.93 -29.26
N TRP A 25 0.59 -14.21 -29.04
CA TRP A 25 1.91 -14.66 -28.53
C TRP A 25 2.46 -15.82 -29.36
N LEU A 26 3.14 -15.48 -30.46
CA LEU A 26 4.11 -16.36 -31.13
C LEU A 26 5.01 -15.49 -32.03
N ALA A 27 6.33 -15.68 -31.86
CA ALA A 27 7.48 -15.01 -32.49
C ALA A 27 7.80 -13.61 -31.90
N VAL A 28 9.02 -13.29 -31.47
CA VAL A 28 10.32 -13.48 -32.16
C VAL A 28 11.46 -13.66 -31.14
N GLY A 29 12.35 -14.61 -31.41
CA GLY A 29 13.61 -14.80 -30.69
C GLY A 29 14.81 -14.10 -31.33
N THR A 30 15.84 -13.93 -30.50
CA THR A 30 17.30 -13.87 -30.77
C THR A 30 17.83 -12.94 -31.86
N SER A 31 18.71 -12.00 -31.47
CA SER A 31 19.92 -11.66 -32.22
C SER A 31 20.99 -11.06 -31.29
N VAL A 32 22.15 -11.74 -31.26
CA VAL A 32 23.44 -11.30 -30.73
C VAL A 32 24.07 -10.31 -31.71
N LEU A 33 24.74 -9.26 -31.22
CA LEU A 33 25.97 -8.73 -31.86
C LEU A 33 26.79 -7.91 -30.86
N ALA A 34 28.04 -8.32 -30.71
CA ALA A 34 29.13 -7.66 -30.01
C ALA A 34 29.75 -6.53 -30.85
N LEU A 35 30.37 -5.56 -30.17
CA LEU A 35 31.49 -4.66 -30.52
C LEU A 35 31.57 -3.68 -29.32
N GLY A 36 32.63 -3.49 -28.53
CA GLY A 36 34.08 -3.54 -28.75
C GLY A 36 34.64 -2.13 -28.49
N SER A 37 35.56 -1.99 -27.50
CA SER A 37 36.58 -0.91 -27.24
C SER A 37 36.64 -0.59 -25.73
N ILE A 38 37.55 -1.14 -24.92
CA ILE A 38 38.98 -0.79 -24.69
C ILE A 38 39.21 0.70 -24.32
N ALA A 39 39.49 0.95 -23.04
CA ALA A 39 40.65 1.73 -22.60
C ALA A 39 40.90 1.50 -21.09
N ALA A 40 42.00 0.82 -20.79
CA ALA A 40 42.57 0.71 -19.45
C ALA A 40 43.60 1.83 -19.23
N VAL A 41 43.64 2.43 -18.04
CA VAL A 41 44.85 3.07 -17.52
C VAL A 41 44.99 2.70 -16.04
N VAL A 42 45.96 1.83 -15.79
CA VAL A 42 46.55 1.56 -14.48
C VAL A 42 47.79 2.46 -14.39
N MET A 43 47.91 3.27 -13.35
CA MET A 43 49.19 3.80 -12.89
C MET A 43 49.35 3.48 -11.40
N ALA A 44 50.20 2.49 -11.14
CA ALA A 44 50.94 2.34 -9.89
C ALA A 44 52.30 3.05 -10.01
N LEU A 45 52.98 3.25 -8.86
CA LEU A 45 54.35 3.76 -8.59
C LEU A 45 54.30 5.10 -7.84
N VAL A 46 55.02 5.40 -6.73
CA VAL A 46 56.12 4.80 -5.96
C VAL A 46 56.07 5.43 -4.56
N ALA A 47 56.39 4.67 -3.50
CA ALA A 47 56.69 5.21 -2.17
C ALA A 47 58.21 5.13 -1.88
N PRO A 48 58.77 6.08 -1.11
CA PRO A 48 60.02 5.87 -0.35
C PRO A 48 59.82 6.05 1.18
N PRO A 49 60.82 5.68 2.01
CA PRO A 49 60.57 4.99 3.28
C PRO A 49 60.69 5.83 4.57
N LEU A 50 60.19 5.18 5.64
CA LEU A 50 60.29 5.32 7.10
C LEU A 50 61.18 6.40 7.74
N GLY A 51 60.60 7.06 8.76
CA GLY A 51 61.30 7.70 9.89
C GLY A 51 60.44 7.61 11.15
N GLU A 52 61.04 7.12 12.24
CA GLU A 52 60.44 6.92 13.57
C GLU A 52 60.33 8.22 14.39
N ASP A 53 59.56 8.13 15.48
CA ASP A 53 59.36 9.06 16.60
C ASP A 53 58.55 10.35 16.37
N ALA A 54 57.33 10.37 16.93
CA ALA A 54 56.93 11.39 17.93
C ALA A 54 55.44 11.27 18.33
N THR A 55 55.24 10.92 19.60
CA THR A 55 54.23 11.48 20.53
C THR A 55 52.74 11.40 20.18
N LEU A 56 52.03 10.59 20.99
CA LEU A 56 50.59 10.65 21.22
C LEU A 56 50.17 12.08 21.64
N GLY A 57 49.48 12.78 20.74
CA GLY A 57 48.76 14.02 21.01
C GLY A 57 47.27 13.80 20.80
N GLN A 58 46.54 13.63 21.90
CA GLN A 58 45.08 13.57 21.92
C GLN A 58 44.51 14.94 21.52
N GLN A 59 43.99 15.05 20.29
CA GLN A 59 43.21 16.21 19.86
C GLN A 59 41.75 15.82 19.76
N SER A 60 41.00 16.26 20.77
CA SER A 60 39.55 16.35 20.77
C SER A 60 39.13 17.36 19.71
N VAL A 61 38.59 16.88 18.60
CA VAL A 61 37.78 17.71 17.69
C VAL A 61 36.35 17.67 18.21
N ALA A 62 35.98 18.72 18.93
CA ALA A 62 34.59 19.00 19.24
C ALA A 62 33.86 19.31 17.94
N ALA A 63 33.10 18.35 17.42
CA ALA A 63 32.12 18.59 16.37
C ALA A 63 30.97 19.40 17.00
N THR A 64 30.98 20.71 16.80
CA THR A 64 29.82 21.56 17.07
C THR A 64 28.83 21.39 15.92
N THR A 65 28.04 20.32 15.95
CA THR A 65 26.84 20.23 15.14
C THR A 65 25.72 20.93 15.90
N ALA A 66 25.48 22.20 15.59
CA ALA A 66 24.23 22.83 15.95
C ALA A 66 23.09 22.09 15.25
N PRO A 67 22.00 21.68 15.94
CA PRO A 67 20.86 21.09 15.26
C PRO A 67 20.22 22.15 14.36
N VAL A 68 20.11 21.83 13.07
CA VAL A 68 19.18 22.53 12.19
C VAL A 68 17.79 22.15 12.69
N VAL A 69 17.16 23.07 13.41
CA VAL A 69 15.75 22.96 13.78
C VAL A 69 14.97 23.08 12.48
N VAL A 70 14.56 21.95 11.92
CA VAL A 70 13.48 21.94 10.94
C VAL A 70 12.27 22.47 11.68
N GLU A 71 11.73 23.59 11.20
CA GLU A 71 10.48 24.14 11.70
C GLU A 71 9.47 22.99 11.73
N ALA A 72 8.99 22.65 12.93
CA ALA A 72 8.04 21.55 13.12
C ALA A 72 6.92 21.76 12.10
N LEU A 73 6.78 20.83 11.16
CA LEU A 73 5.72 20.91 10.15
C LEU A 73 4.42 21.16 10.90
N PRO A 74 3.65 22.21 10.52
CA PRO A 74 2.42 22.53 11.23
C PRO A 74 1.59 21.26 11.35
N VAL A 75 1.23 20.89 12.58
CA VAL A 75 0.19 19.88 12.81
C VAL A 75 -0.99 20.30 11.95
N PRO A 76 -1.48 19.46 11.02
CA PRO A 76 -2.56 19.83 10.13
C PRO A 76 -3.70 20.45 10.94
N GLN A 77 -3.95 21.74 10.73
CA GLN A 77 -5.08 22.41 11.36
C GLN A 77 -6.32 21.94 10.60
N MET A 78 -7.05 21.01 11.19
CA MET A 78 -8.33 20.55 10.65
C MET A 78 -9.29 21.75 10.62
N SER A 79 -9.49 22.32 9.43
CA SER A 79 -10.69 23.11 9.18
C SER A 79 -11.82 22.09 9.11
N SER A 80 -12.70 22.10 10.10
CA SER A 80 -13.98 21.41 10.02
C SER A 80 -14.76 22.00 8.85
N SER A 81 -14.61 21.37 7.68
CA SER A 81 -15.48 21.67 6.56
C SER A 81 -16.88 21.17 6.93
N PRO A 82 -17.89 22.06 7.03
CA PRO A 82 -19.25 21.59 7.18
C PRO A 82 -19.61 20.79 5.94
N SER A 83 -20.26 19.64 6.13
CA SER A 83 -20.94 18.90 5.07
C SER A 83 -21.70 19.88 4.19
N GLY A 84 -21.21 20.06 2.96
CA GLY A 84 -21.85 20.89 1.96
C GLY A 84 -23.16 20.21 1.54
N ALA A 85 -24.27 20.67 2.11
CA ALA A 85 -25.59 20.45 1.55
C ALA A 85 -25.66 21.16 0.19
N GLY A 86 -25.35 20.41 -0.87
CA GLY A 86 -25.65 20.80 -2.24
C GLY A 86 -27.11 20.52 -2.55
N SER A 87 -27.93 21.58 -2.57
CA SER A 87 -29.28 21.53 -3.13
C SER A 87 -29.20 21.57 -4.65
N ALA A 88 -29.70 20.53 -5.32
CA ALA A 88 -30.37 20.65 -6.62
C ALA A 88 -31.23 19.40 -6.91
N GLY A 89 -32.54 19.60 -7.04
CA GLY A 89 -33.40 18.75 -7.87
C GLY A 89 -34.41 17.90 -7.12
N GLU A 90 -35.53 18.50 -6.77
CA GLU A 90 -36.73 17.77 -6.36
C GLU A 90 -37.26 16.96 -7.54
N ALA A 91 -37.05 15.65 -7.48
CA ALA A 91 -37.82 14.65 -8.23
C ALA A 91 -38.15 13.52 -7.26
N ALA A 92 -39.42 13.44 -6.88
CA ALA A 92 -39.94 12.41 -6.01
C ALA A 92 -39.88 11.02 -6.68
N SER A 93 -39.09 10.13 -6.10
CA SER A 93 -39.28 8.68 -6.13
C SER A 93 -38.47 8.09 -4.98
N GLY A 94 -39.13 7.51 -3.98
CA GLY A 94 -38.45 6.92 -2.82
C GLY A 94 -37.57 5.74 -3.23
N ASP A 95 -36.32 5.73 -2.77
CA ASP A 95 -35.41 4.59 -2.94
C ASP A 95 -34.31 4.58 -1.85
N SER A 96 -34.49 3.69 -0.87
CA SER A 96 -33.50 2.86 -0.18
C SER A 96 -32.04 3.32 0.04
N SER A 97 -31.77 4.58 0.39
CA SER A 97 -30.39 5.07 0.63
C SER A 97 -29.72 4.58 1.91
N ASP A 98 -30.45 3.93 2.84
CA ASP A 98 -29.92 3.46 4.13
C ASP A 98 -30.06 1.94 4.34
N ALA A 99 -30.40 1.18 3.28
CA ALA A 99 -30.84 -0.22 3.41
C ALA A 99 -29.86 -1.14 4.15
N ILE A 100 -28.56 -0.90 4.04
CA ILE A 100 -27.52 -1.65 4.77
C ILE A 100 -27.43 -1.23 6.25
N CYS A 101 -27.64 0.06 6.54
CA CYS A 101 -27.56 0.62 7.89
C CYS A 101 -28.85 0.41 8.70
N ASP A 102 -29.97 0.14 8.03
CA ASP A 102 -31.21 -0.30 8.67
C ASP A 102 -31.15 -1.77 9.14
N ASN A 103 -30.15 -2.53 8.69
CA ASN A 103 -29.94 -3.90 9.12
C ASN A 103 -29.27 -3.94 10.50
N ALA A 104 -30.05 -4.33 11.52
CA ALA A 104 -29.55 -4.44 12.90
C ALA A 104 -28.30 -5.33 13.01
N ALA A 105 -28.18 -6.40 12.22
CA ALA A 105 -27.00 -7.26 12.25
C ALA A 105 -25.73 -6.53 11.76
N VAL A 106 -25.87 -5.63 10.77
CA VAL A 106 -24.75 -4.79 10.32
C VAL A 106 -24.37 -3.82 11.43
N THR A 107 -25.33 -3.10 11.99
CA THR A 107 -25.03 -2.09 13.03
C THR A 107 -24.48 -2.70 14.31
N ASP A 108 -24.98 -3.87 14.71
CA ASP A 108 -24.49 -4.60 15.88
C ASP A 108 -23.05 -5.10 15.66
N ALA A 109 -22.74 -5.63 14.46
CA ALA A 109 -21.38 -6.05 14.11
C ALA A 109 -20.40 -4.87 14.06
N LEU A 110 -20.82 -3.74 13.49
CA LEU A 110 -20.04 -2.49 13.52
C LEU A 110 -19.79 -2.05 14.96
N ALA A 111 -20.82 -1.98 15.81
CA ALA A 111 -20.66 -1.61 17.22
C ALA A 111 -19.74 -2.57 18.00
N ALA A 112 -19.74 -3.85 17.64
CA ALA A 112 -18.89 -4.88 18.26
C ALA A 112 -17.43 -4.88 17.75
N GLY A 113 -17.11 -4.12 16.71
CA GLY A 113 -15.77 -4.17 16.10
C GLY A 113 -15.55 -5.41 15.21
N ASN A 114 -16.61 -6.13 14.82
CA ASN A 114 -16.49 -7.34 14.01
C ASN A 114 -16.70 -7.02 12.53
N ASP A 115 -15.59 -6.71 11.87
CA ASP A 115 -15.57 -6.28 10.47
C ASP A 115 -16.09 -7.38 9.51
N GLY A 116 -15.74 -8.65 9.75
CA GLY A 116 -16.20 -9.79 8.93
C GLY A 116 -17.69 -10.06 9.06
N ASP A 117 -18.24 -9.97 10.29
CA ASP A 117 -19.68 -10.09 10.50
C ASP A 117 -20.45 -8.93 9.87
N ALA A 118 -19.91 -7.71 9.90
CA ALA A 118 -20.53 -6.56 9.26
C ALA A 118 -20.61 -6.75 7.73
N ILE A 119 -19.53 -7.21 7.10
CA ILE A 119 -19.49 -7.54 5.67
C ILE A 119 -20.46 -8.67 5.33
N THR A 120 -20.50 -9.73 6.15
CA THR A 120 -21.42 -10.85 5.95
C THR A 120 -22.88 -10.41 6.07
N ALA A 121 -23.22 -9.64 7.11
CA ALA A 121 -24.56 -9.12 7.35
C ALA A 121 -25.02 -8.13 6.27
N ALA A 122 -24.08 -7.44 5.62
CA ALA A 122 -24.32 -6.56 4.47
C ALA A 122 -24.66 -7.33 3.18
N GLY A 123 -24.57 -8.66 3.17
CA GLY A 123 -24.77 -9.49 1.98
C GLY A 123 -23.48 -9.88 1.26
N GLY A 124 -22.32 -9.77 1.92
CA GLY A 124 -21.00 -10.09 1.38
C GLY A 124 -20.22 -8.86 0.92
N ALA A 125 -18.94 -9.07 0.58
CA ALA A 125 -17.99 -8.01 0.27
C ALA A 125 -18.41 -7.11 -0.91
N GLU A 126 -18.96 -7.68 -1.99
CA GLU A 126 -19.42 -6.91 -3.14
C GLU A 126 -20.58 -5.97 -2.76
N ALA A 127 -21.58 -6.48 -2.04
CA ALA A 127 -22.72 -5.68 -1.57
C ALA A 127 -22.31 -4.61 -0.56
N PHE A 128 -21.42 -4.95 0.39
CA PHE A 128 -20.84 -4.00 1.32
C PHE A 128 -20.11 -2.87 0.59
N ARG A 129 -19.20 -3.23 -0.32
CA ARG A 129 -18.41 -2.28 -1.11
C ARG A 129 -19.30 -1.39 -1.97
N ASP A 130 -20.29 -1.94 -2.66
CA ASP A 130 -21.18 -1.16 -3.52
C ASP A 130 -21.99 -0.14 -2.72
N ALA A 131 -22.50 -0.53 -1.55
CA ALA A 131 -23.22 0.38 -0.67
C ALA A 131 -22.29 1.50 -0.13
N VAL A 132 -21.04 1.18 0.23
CA VAL A 132 -20.05 2.18 0.65
C VAL A 132 -19.71 3.13 -0.50
N ALA A 133 -19.37 2.59 -1.67
CA ALA A 133 -18.95 3.37 -2.83
C ALA A 133 -20.07 4.26 -3.41
N SER A 134 -21.34 3.85 -3.27
CA SER A 134 -22.49 4.67 -3.68
C SER A 134 -22.94 5.69 -2.62
N GLY A 135 -22.33 5.69 -1.43
CA GLY A 135 -22.77 6.50 -0.29
C GLY A 135 -24.06 6.01 0.38
N ALA A 136 -24.51 4.80 0.08
CA ALA A 136 -25.70 4.17 0.67
C ALA A 136 -25.42 3.44 2.00
N ALA A 137 -24.22 3.62 2.57
CA ALA A 137 -23.79 3.04 3.84
C ALA A 137 -23.23 4.11 4.79
N PRO A 138 -23.98 5.16 5.19
CA PRO A 138 -23.46 6.24 6.03
C PRO A 138 -22.99 5.79 7.42
N CYS A 139 -23.40 4.61 7.88
CA CYS A 139 -22.92 3.97 9.11
C CYS A 139 -21.51 3.37 9.00
N VAL A 140 -20.96 3.22 7.78
CA VAL A 140 -19.62 2.69 7.53
C VAL A 140 -18.67 3.85 7.28
N SER A 141 -17.81 4.14 8.26
CA SER A 141 -16.77 5.15 8.09
C SER A 141 -15.50 4.55 7.49
N LEU A 142 -15.06 5.09 6.35
CA LEU A 142 -13.74 4.81 5.78
C LEU A 142 -12.59 5.56 6.49
N SER A 143 -12.89 6.39 7.51
CA SER A 143 -11.87 7.05 8.33
C SER A 143 -11.73 6.45 9.73
N ASP A 144 -12.54 5.45 10.08
CA ASP A 144 -12.40 4.76 11.36
C ASP A 144 -11.12 3.91 11.33
N ALA A 145 -10.09 4.37 12.04
CA ALA A 145 -8.76 3.75 12.07
C ALA A 145 -8.76 2.32 12.62
N THR A 146 -9.82 1.91 13.33
CA THR A 146 -9.93 0.57 13.90
C THR A 146 -10.33 -0.50 12.88
N ARG A 147 -10.81 -0.10 11.69
CA ARG A 147 -11.38 -1.00 10.69
C ARG A 147 -10.38 -1.50 9.67
N VAL A 148 -10.54 -2.75 9.22
CA VAL A 148 -9.77 -3.32 8.09
C VAL A 148 -9.89 -2.46 6.82
N TRP A 149 -11.06 -1.85 6.59
CA TRP A 149 -11.37 -1.05 5.39
C TRP A 149 -11.01 0.43 5.51
N THR A 150 -10.32 0.85 6.57
CA THR A 150 -9.93 2.26 6.74
C THR A 150 -9.09 2.76 5.55
N VAL A 151 -9.38 3.92 5.00
CA VAL A 151 -8.59 4.51 3.90
C VAL A 151 -7.87 5.74 4.43
N VAL A 152 -6.55 5.62 4.50
CA VAL A 152 -5.62 6.71 4.77
C VAL A 152 -4.82 6.96 3.50
N ASN A 153 -4.81 8.21 3.07
CA ASN A 153 -4.13 8.69 1.88
C ASN A 153 -3.89 10.19 1.99
N LYS A 154 -3.33 10.86 0.99
CA LYS A 154 -2.99 12.30 1.08
C LYS A 154 -4.15 13.25 1.38
N GLN A 155 -5.40 12.79 1.21
CA GLN A 155 -6.62 13.56 1.51
C GLN A 155 -7.29 13.14 2.83
N ARG A 156 -6.82 12.07 3.47
CA ARG A 156 -7.45 11.44 4.65
C ARG A 156 -6.37 11.07 5.67
N ALA A 157 -6.16 11.94 6.66
CA ALA A 157 -5.32 11.62 7.81
C ALA A 157 -6.05 10.70 8.80
N PHE A 158 -5.30 10.04 9.66
CA PHE A 158 -5.85 9.39 10.85
C PHE A 158 -6.53 10.41 11.77
N ASP A 159 -7.62 9.97 12.40
CA ASP A 159 -8.27 10.64 13.52
C ASP A 159 -8.54 9.59 14.63
N PRO A 160 -7.85 9.66 15.78
CA PRO A 160 -6.84 10.66 16.14
C PRO A 160 -5.55 10.52 15.31
N VAL A 161 -4.84 11.64 15.11
CA VAL A 161 -3.65 11.69 14.24
C VAL A 161 -2.51 10.78 14.69
N ASP A 162 -2.46 10.46 15.98
CA ASP A 162 -1.49 9.59 16.63
C ASP A 162 -2.07 8.20 16.97
N TYR A 163 -3.13 7.78 16.29
CA TYR A 163 -3.73 6.45 16.43
C TYR A 163 -2.68 5.34 16.47
N GLU A 164 -2.81 4.45 17.45
CA GLU A 164 -2.03 3.23 17.56
C GLU A 164 -2.96 2.00 17.63
N PRO A 165 -2.78 0.98 16.78
CA PRO A 165 -3.62 -0.20 16.77
C PRO A 165 -3.23 -1.18 17.88
N ALA A 166 -4.19 -1.92 18.42
CA ALA A 166 -3.94 -3.04 19.33
C ALA A 166 -5.02 -4.13 19.15
N PRO A 167 -4.70 -5.43 19.29
CA PRO A 167 -3.36 -5.98 19.54
C PRO A 167 -2.47 -5.97 18.30
N ARG A 168 -1.16 -5.87 18.52
CA ARG A 168 -0.12 -6.07 17.51
C ARG A 168 0.77 -7.25 17.89
N GLN A 169 1.31 -7.92 16.89
CA GLN A 169 2.28 -9.00 17.07
C GLN A 169 3.29 -9.03 15.93
N ILE A 170 4.44 -9.63 16.17
CA ILE A 170 5.38 -9.98 15.11
C ILE A 170 4.79 -11.21 14.38
N PRO A 171 4.74 -11.24 13.04
CA PRO A 171 4.30 -12.42 12.31
C PRO A 171 5.15 -13.65 12.65
N ASP A 172 4.50 -14.77 12.90
CA ASP A 172 5.20 -16.01 13.25
C ASP A 172 5.96 -16.56 12.04
N ALA A 173 7.18 -17.04 12.29
CA ALA A 173 8.03 -17.69 11.27
C ALA A 173 8.30 -16.86 10.00
N VAL A 174 8.09 -15.54 10.04
CA VAL A 174 8.52 -14.59 9.01
C VAL A 174 9.78 -13.89 9.52
N ARG A 175 10.82 -13.85 8.70
CA ARG A 175 12.05 -13.13 9.07
C ARG A 175 11.75 -11.63 9.15
N ASP A 176 12.06 -11.02 10.28
CA ASP A 176 11.93 -9.58 10.53
C ASP A 176 13.31 -8.91 10.42
N LEU A 177 13.45 -7.95 9.51
CA LEU A 177 14.73 -7.31 9.18
C LEU A 177 14.97 -5.99 9.93
N ALA A 178 13.95 -5.15 10.07
CA ALA A 178 14.08 -3.82 10.70
C ALA A 178 13.23 -3.64 11.98
N GLY A 179 12.53 -4.69 12.43
CA GLY A 179 11.62 -4.64 13.56
C GLY A 179 10.23 -4.20 13.10
N GLY A 180 9.26 -5.12 13.14
CA GLY A 180 7.92 -4.81 12.66
C GLY A 180 6.84 -5.70 13.27
N SER A 181 6.04 -5.14 14.18
CA SER A 181 4.76 -5.75 14.54
C SER A 181 3.69 -5.33 13.55
N LEU A 182 2.75 -6.20 13.20
CA LEU A 182 1.52 -5.85 12.49
C LEU A 182 0.33 -5.98 13.43
N ARG A 183 -0.83 -5.42 13.07
CA ARG A 183 -2.09 -5.77 13.72
C ARG A 183 -2.27 -7.29 13.65
N SER A 184 -2.75 -7.92 14.71
CA SER A 184 -2.69 -9.39 14.84
C SER A 184 -3.34 -10.17 13.70
N ASP A 185 -4.39 -9.65 13.09
CA ASP A 185 -5.04 -10.21 11.91
C ASP A 185 -4.14 -10.16 10.66
N ALA A 186 -3.57 -9.00 10.37
CA ALA A 186 -2.58 -8.82 9.30
C ALA A 186 -1.34 -9.70 9.55
N ALA A 187 -0.82 -9.76 10.77
CA ALA A 187 0.31 -10.61 11.11
C ALA A 187 0.07 -12.10 10.80
N GLY A 188 -1.10 -12.62 11.18
CA GLY A 188 -1.49 -14.00 10.89
C GLY A 188 -1.63 -14.26 9.39
N ALA A 189 -2.20 -13.30 8.65
CA ALA A 189 -2.32 -13.37 7.20
C ALA A 189 -0.94 -13.39 6.50
N LEU A 190 0.00 -12.56 6.95
CA LEU A 190 1.35 -12.52 6.38
C LEU A 190 2.08 -13.84 6.63
N THR A 191 1.99 -14.38 7.85
CA THR A 191 2.53 -15.71 8.18
C THR A 191 2.00 -16.79 7.23
N ALA A 192 0.69 -16.82 6.97
CA ALA A 192 0.09 -17.78 6.05
C ALA A 192 0.62 -17.62 4.62
N MET A 193 0.64 -16.39 4.09
CA MET A 193 1.12 -16.12 2.74
C MET A 193 2.58 -16.53 2.54
N VAL A 194 3.45 -16.22 3.50
CA VAL A 194 4.89 -16.55 3.43
C VAL A 194 5.12 -18.05 3.56
N ALA A 195 4.35 -18.73 4.42
CA ALA A 195 4.44 -20.19 4.56
C ALA A 195 4.03 -20.90 3.27
N ASP A 196 2.96 -20.46 2.61
CA ASP A 196 2.50 -21.05 1.35
C ASP A 196 3.45 -20.72 0.19
N ALA A 197 4.05 -19.53 0.16
CA ALA A 197 5.12 -19.20 -0.79
C ALA A 197 6.32 -20.15 -0.65
N ALA A 198 6.76 -20.40 0.58
CA ALA A 198 7.84 -21.33 0.87
C ALA A 198 7.48 -22.77 0.49
N ALA A 199 6.26 -23.22 0.79
CA ALA A 199 5.77 -24.55 0.43
C ALA A 199 5.66 -24.74 -1.09
N ALA A 200 5.32 -23.68 -1.83
CA ALA A 200 5.31 -23.65 -3.29
C ALA A 200 6.73 -23.58 -3.92
N GLY A 201 7.78 -23.45 -3.10
CA GLY A 201 9.16 -23.38 -3.58
C GLY A 201 9.55 -22.02 -4.19
N VAL A 202 8.79 -20.97 -3.89
CA VAL A 202 9.01 -19.61 -4.41
C VAL A 202 10.27 -18.97 -3.82
N GLY A 203 10.54 -19.24 -2.54
CA GLY A 203 11.64 -18.66 -1.78
C GLY A 203 11.17 -17.98 -0.50
N GLU A 204 12.10 -17.36 0.21
CA GLU A 204 11.80 -16.65 1.46
C GLU A 204 11.32 -15.23 1.15
N ILE A 205 10.19 -14.85 1.76
CA ILE A 205 9.68 -13.49 1.82
C ILE A 205 9.87 -13.02 3.26
N ALA A 206 10.56 -11.90 3.44
CA ALA A 206 10.82 -11.31 4.77
C ALA A 206 10.04 -10.00 4.94
N LEU A 207 9.75 -9.67 6.20
CA LEU A 207 9.18 -8.39 6.59
C LEU A 207 10.33 -7.37 6.75
N GLU A 208 10.31 -6.32 5.94
CA GLU A 208 11.22 -5.18 6.05
C GLU A 208 10.64 -4.11 6.98
N SER A 209 9.35 -3.77 6.84
CA SER A 209 8.71 -2.75 7.69
C SER A 209 7.27 -3.10 8.03
N GLY A 210 6.90 -3.02 9.31
CA GLY A 210 5.52 -3.20 9.79
C GLY A 210 4.92 -1.90 10.35
N TYR A 211 4.34 -1.97 11.54
CA TYR A 211 3.79 -0.81 12.24
C TYR A 211 4.83 0.30 12.43
N ARG A 212 4.43 1.53 12.12
CA ARG A 212 5.22 2.74 12.35
C ARG A 212 4.36 3.78 13.04
N SER A 213 4.73 4.19 14.25
CA SER A 213 3.99 5.22 14.99
C SER A 213 4.05 6.58 14.29
N TYR A 214 3.12 7.47 14.63
CA TYR A 214 3.15 8.87 14.17
C TYR A 214 4.51 9.55 14.45
N GLY A 215 5.08 9.31 15.63
CA GLY A 215 6.40 9.81 16.02
C GLY A 215 7.54 9.30 15.13
N THR A 216 7.54 8.00 14.81
CA THR A 216 8.54 7.43 13.90
C THR A 216 8.35 7.97 12.48
N GLN A 217 7.11 8.09 12.00
CA GLN A 217 6.82 8.66 10.67
C GLN A 217 7.29 10.11 10.55
N GLN A 218 7.22 10.92 11.62
CA GLN A 218 7.81 12.28 11.62
C GLN A 218 9.30 12.26 11.32
N SER A 219 10.04 11.38 11.99
CA SER A 219 11.49 11.24 11.78
C SER A 219 11.81 10.70 10.39
N THR A 220 11.09 9.67 9.93
CA THR A 220 11.24 9.09 8.59
C THR A 220 11.01 10.15 7.51
N TYR A 221 9.86 10.83 7.55
CA TYR A 221 9.52 11.84 6.55
C TYR A 221 10.50 13.01 6.56
N SER A 222 10.90 13.50 7.75
CA SER A 222 11.89 14.58 7.86
C SER A 222 13.25 14.18 7.26
N GLY A 223 13.66 12.92 7.40
CA GLY A 223 14.86 12.37 6.75
C GLY A 223 14.76 12.44 5.23
N HIS A 224 13.65 11.95 4.65
CA HIS A 224 13.43 12.05 3.21
C HIS A 224 13.45 13.52 2.73
N VAL A 225 12.76 14.43 3.43
CA VAL A 225 12.79 15.86 3.07
C VAL A 225 14.20 16.43 3.08
N ALA A 226 15.03 16.05 4.06
CA ALA A 226 16.42 16.50 4.14
C ALA A 226 17.29 15.96 2.97
N ASP A 227 17.03 14.73 2.53
CA ASP A 227 17.84 14.06 1.52
C ASP A 227 17.46 14.44 0.07
N MET A 228 16.15 14.57 -0.23
CA MET A 228 15.64 14.76 -1.60
C MET A 228 14.72 15.98 -1.78
N GLY A 229 14.41 16.70 -0.70
CA GLY A 229 13.46 17.82 -0.72
C GLY A 229 12.00 17.37 -0.66
N GLN A 230 11.12 18.28 -0.25
CA GLN A 230 9.72 17.96 0.05
C GLN A 230 8.94 17.39 -1.15
N ALA A 231 9.11 17.98 -2.34
CA ALA A 231 8.36 17.55 -3.52
C ALA A 231 8.67 16.11 -3.95
N GLU A 232 9.91 15.64 -3.74
CA GLU A 232 10.26 14.24 -4.02
C GLU A 232 9.89 13.34 -2.83
N ALA A 233 10.07 13.80 -1.59
CA ALA A 233 9.65 13.07 -0.39
C ALA A 233 8.15 12.75 -0.41
N ASP A 234 7.30 13.70 -0.80
CA ASP A 234 5.85 13.54 -0.90
C ASP A 234 5.40 12.46 -1.93
N LYS A 235 6.31 11.97 -2.80
CA LYS A 235 6.01 10.90 -3.78
C LYS A 235 6.32 9.48 -3.27
N VAL A 236 7.16 9.35 -2.25
CA VAL A 236 7.71 8.07 -1.77
C VAL A 236 7.58 7.90 -0.25
N SER A 237 7.12 8.93 0.46
CA SER A 237 6.94 8.88 1.91
C SER A 237 5.72 9.67 2.31
N ALA A 238 4.83 9.02 3.05
CA ALA A 238 3.67 9.67 3.60
C ALA A 238 4.05 10.72 4.66
N ARG A 239 3.33 11.84 4.69
CA ARG A 239 3.41 12.77 5.81
C ARG A 239 2.90 12.08 7.08
N PRO A 240 3.39 12.49 8.27
CA PRO A 240 2.90 11.94 9.54
C PRO A 240 1.39 12.05 9.66
N GLY A 241 0.72 10.97 10.10
CA GLY A 241 -0.74 10.88 10.14
C GLY A 241 -1.40 10.44 8.84
N PHE A 242 -0.63 10.31 7.74
CA PHE A 242 -1.12 9.86 6.43
C PHE A 242 -0.49 8.53 5.97
N SER A 243 0.30 7.88 6.84
CA SER A 243 1.04 6.65 6.52
C SER A 243 0.25 5.41 6.90
N GLU A 244 -0.05 4.52 5.95
CA GLU A 244 -0.78 3.28 6.25
C GLU A 244 -0.05 2.39 7.29
N HIS A 245 1.28 2.47 7.42
CA HIS A 245 2.03 1.76 8.47
C HIS A 245 1.53 2.07 9.88
N GLN A 246 0.96 3.25 10.12
CA GLN A 246 0.41 3.60 11.43
C GLN A 246 -0.85 2.78 11.78
N SER A 247 -1.57 2.22 10.80
CA SER A 247 -2.68 1.30 11.07
C SER A 247 -2.23 -0.08 11.55
N GLY A 248 -0.95 -0.44 11.35
CA GLY A 248 -0.47 -1.81 11.51
C GLY A 248 -1.02 -2.80 10.47
N LEU A 249 -1.75 -2.33 9.46
CA LEU A 249 -2.27 -3.14 8.35
C LEU A 249 -1.35 -3.12 7.12
N ALA A 250 -0.35 -2.25 7.10
CA ALA A 250 0.63 -2.19 6.02
C ALA A 250 1.91 -2.98 6.37
N ALA A 251 2.43 -3.71 5.39
CA ALA A 251 3.66 -4.47 5.49
C ALA A 251 4.52 -4.24 4.24
N ASP A 252 5.75 -3.80 4.43
CA ASP A 252 6.76 -3.79 3.37
C ASP A 252 7.51 -5.11 3.40
N VAL A 253 7.56 -5.81 2.27
CA VAL A 253 8.21 -7.12 2.16
C VAL A 253 9.36 -7.11 1.15
N VAL A 254 10.33 -8.01 1.37
CA VAL A 254 11.47 -8.19 0.46
C VAL A 254 11.71 -9.68 0.17
N ALA A 255 12.38 -9.96 -0.94
CA ALA A 255 12.81 -11.31 -1.28
C ALA A 255 14.14 -11.61 -0.59
N CYS A 256 14.25 -12.77 0.06
CA CYS A 256 15.49 -13.25 0.65
C CYS A 256 15.93 -14.59 0.05
N GLY A 257 17.25 -14.81 0.08
CA GLY A 257 17.90 -16.04 -0.33
C GLY A 257 19.26 -16.22 0.35
N ALA A 258 20.08 -17.12 -0.19
CA ALA A 258 21.38 -17.46 0.40
C ALA A 258 22.36 -16.27 0.46
N ASP A 259 22.27 -15.35 -0.50
CA ASP A 259 23.17 -14.19 -0.64
C ASP A 259 22.65 -12.93 0.09
N GLY A 260 21.56 -13.04 0.85
CA GLY A 260 20.92 -11.93 1.56
C GLY A 260 19.53 -11.62 1.04
N CYS A 261 19.07 -10.39 1.29
CA CYS A 261 17.75 -9.91 0.91
C CYS A 261 17.87 -8.75 -0.09
N THR A 262 16.84 -8.57 -0.92
CA THR A 262 16.75 -7.45 -1.86
C THR A 262 16.52 -6.13 -1.13
N SER A 263 16.73 -5.00 -1.84
CA SER A 263 16.05 -3.76 -1.46
C SER A 263 14.54 -3.89 -1.68
N LEU A 264 13.77 -2.91 -1.19
CA LEU A 264 12.34 -2.79 -1.47
C LEU A 264 12.05 -2.82 -2.98
N ASP A 265 12.69 -1.95 -3.76
CA ASP A 265 12.57 -1.93 -5.23
C ASP A 265 13.00 -3.26 -5.87
N GLY A 266 13.98 -3.93 -5.27
CA GLY A 266 14.53 -5.19 -5.76
C GLY A 266 13.59 -6.38 -5.58
N LEU A 267 12.47 -6.25 -4.87
CA LEU A 267 11.42 -7.26 -4.86
C LEU A 267 10.84 -7.47 -6.27
N ALA A 268 10.70 -6.38 -7.04
CA ALA A 268 10.22 -6.43 -8.41
C ALA A 268 11.15 -7.29 -9.28
N GLY A 269 10.58 -8.22 -10.03
CA GLY A 269 11.35 -9.14 -10.89
C GLY A 269 11.95 -10.34 -10.16
N THR A 270 11.57 -10.58 -8.90
CA THR A 270 11.85 -11.83 -8.17
C THR A 270 10.64 -12.76 -8.23
N ALA A 271 10.86 -14.07 -8.06
CA ALA A 271 9.76 -15.04 -7.96
C ALA A 271 8.85 -14.73 -6.76
N GLN A 272 9.41 -14.22 -5.67
CA GLN A 272 8.70 -13.76 -4.50
C GLN A 272 7.80 -12.56 -4.80
N GLY A 273 8.30 -11.57 -5.53
CA GLY A 273 7.50 -10.42 -5.98
C GLY A 273 6.35 -10.85 -6.89
N ASP A 274 6.60 -11.77 -7.83
CA ASP A 274 5.57 -12.34 -8.70
C ASP A 274 4.50 -13.10 -7.89
N TRP A 275 4.91 -13.86 -6.86
CA TRP A 275 3.99 -14.54 -5.95
C TRP A 275 3.13 -13.55 -5.17
N VAL A 276 3.74 -12.51 -4.61
CA VAL A 276 3.02 -11.47 -3.87
C VAL A 276 1.99 -10.78 -4.76
N ALA A 277 2.35 -10.37 -5.97
CA ALA A 277 1.43 -9.74 -6.90
C ALA A 277 0.27 -10.68 -7.32
N ALA A 278 0.53 -11.98 -7.46
CA ALA A 278 -0.47 -12.95 -7.90
C ALA A 278 -1.38 -13.48 -6.78
N HIS A 279 -0.88 -13.60 -5.55
CA HIS A 279 -1.52 -14.37 -4.48
C HIS A 279 -1.81 -13.58 -3.20
N SER A 280 -1.31 -12.35 -3.04
CA SER A 280 -1.53 -11.58 -1.79
C SER A 280 -3.01 -11.43 -1.41
N TRP A 281 -3.89 -11.29 -2.40
CA TRP A 281 -5.34 -11.17 -2.19
C TRP A 281 -5.98 -12.40 -1.56
N GLU A 282 -5.42 -13.59 -1.77
CA GLU A 282 -5.91 -14.84 -1.16
C GLU A 282 -5.78 -14.82 0.37
N TYR A 283 -4.88 -13.98 0.89
CA TYR A 283 -4.60 -13.82 2.32
C TYR A 283 -5.14 -12.50 2.87
N GLY A 284 -5.87 -11.71 2.08
CA GLY A 284 -6.46 -10.45 2.52
C GLY A 284 -5.58 -9.21 2.30
N TYR A 285 -4.48 -9.34 1.55
CA TYR A 285 -3.60 -8.24 1.18
C TYR A 285 -3.84 -7.75 -0.24
N ILE A 286 -3.56 -6.48 -0.51
CA ILE A 286 -3.42 -5.93 -1.86
C ILE A 286 -2.03 -5.30 -2.00
N VAL A 287 -1.51 -5.24 -3.22
CA VAL A 287 -0.41 -4.31 -3.53
C VAL A 287 -1.00 -2.92 -3.61
N ARG A 288 -0.63 -2.02 -2.68
CA ARG A 288 -1.38 -0.77 -2.47
C ARG A 288 -1.14 0.28 -3.56
N TYR A 289 0.07 0.31 -4.10
CA TYR A 289 0.55 1.32 -5.04
C TYR A 289 1.07 0.63 -6.31
N GLU A 290 0.13 0.30 -7.20
CA GLU A 290 0.43 -0.37 -8.47
C GLU A 290 0.99 0.61 -9.53
N GLU A 291 1.75 0.06 -10.49
CA GLU A 291 2.24 0.82 -11.64
C GLU A 291 1.08 1.38 -12.47
N GLY A 292 1.16 2.66 -12.85
CA GLY A 292 0.13 3.33 -13.66
C GLY A 292 -0.99 4.00 -12.87
N HIS A 293 -0.99 3.91 -11.52
CA HIS A 293 -2.05 4.46 -10.67
C HIS A 293 -1.61 5.62 -9.76
N THR A 294 -0.41 6.19 -10.00
CA THR A 294 0.11 7.34 -9.24
C THR A 294 -0.80 8.57 -9.31
N ASP A 295 -1.47 8.83 -10.43
CA ASP A 295 -2.42 9.95 -10.55
C ASP A 295 -3.66 9.78 -9.64
N THR A 296 -3.93 8.56 -9.17
CA THR A 296 -5.00 8.24 -8.23
C THR A 296 -4.50 8.20 -6.79
N THR A 297 -3.38 7.51 -6.51
CA THR A 297 -2.90 7.30 -5.13
C THR A 297 -1.98 8.40 -4.62
N GLY A 298 -1.31 9.10 -5.52
CA GLY A 298 -0.26 10.08 -5.23
C GLY A 298 1.12 9.49 -4.90
N TYR A 299 1.26 8.17 -4.89
CA TYR A 299 2.55 7.50 -4.60
C TYR A 299 3.14 6.88 -5.86
N SER A 300 4.47 6.82 -5.90
CA SER A 300 5.20 6.05 -6.91
C SER A 300 4.84 4.56 -6.79
N PRO A 301 5.08 3.72 -7.81
CA PRO A 301 4.80 2.29 -7.70
C PRO A 301 5.65 1.65 -6.61
N GLU A 302 5.02 0.87 -5.72
CA GLU A 302 5.65 0.22 -4.58
C GLU A 302 5.22 -1.26 -4.53
N PRO A 303 5.82 -2.15 -5.34
CA PRO A 303 5.44 -3.57 -5.40
C PRO A 303 5.65 -4.33 -4.07
N TRP A 304 6.39 -3.74 -3.13
CA TRP A 304 6.63 -4.27 -1.79
C TRP A 304 5.58 -3.87 -0.76
N HIS A 305 4.82 -2.80 -0.97
CA HIS A 305 3.90 -2.24 0.03
C HIS A 305 2.56 -2.95 -0.02
N LEU A 306 2.35 -3.85 0.94
CA LEU A 306 1.13 -4.62 1.06
C LEU A 306 0.18 -3.98 2.06
N ARG A 307 -1.09 -3.85 1.67
CA ARG A 307 -2.15 -3.33 2.53
C ARG A 307 -3.17 -4.42 2.84
N TYR A 308 -3.31 -4.78 4.11
CA TYR A 308 -4.34 -5.71 4.56
C TYR A 308 -5.70 -5.04 4.63
N ILE A 309 -6.70 -5.66 4.02
CA ILE A 309 -8.11 -5.23 4.04
C ILE A 309 -9.07 -6.37 4.41
N GLY A 310 -8.54 -7.53 4.80
CA GLY A 310 -9.32 -8.74 5.05
C GLY A 310 -9.58 -9.55 3.78
N THR A 311 -9.74 -10.87 3.92
CA THR A 311 -9.85 -11.82 2.80
C THR A 311 -11.03 -11.54 1.89
N ASP A 312 -12.20 -11.22 2.47
CA ASP A 312 -13.42 -11.03 1.68
C ASP A 312 -13.34 -9.77 0.82
N LEU A 313 -12.82 -8.66 1.37
CA LEU A 313 -12.62 -7.43 0.61
C LEU A 313 -11.49 -7.55 -0.40
N ALA A 314 -10.39 -8.24 -0.06
CA ALA A 314 -9.30 -8.47 -1.01
C ALA A 314 -9.73 -9.37 -2.19
N ALA A 315 -10.57 -10.37 -1.94
CA ALA A 315 -11.18 -11.17 -3.01
C ALA A 315 -12.08 -10.31 -3.90
N ALA A 316 -12.97 -9.49 -3.32
CA ALA A 316 -13.81 -8.58 -4.11
C ALA A 316 -12.99 -7.53 -4.88
N TYR A 317 -11.88 -7.06 -4.30
CA TYR A 317 -10.93 -6.16 -4.94
C TYR A 317 -10.30 -6.82 -6.18
N HIS A 318 -9.77 -8.03 -6.02
CA HIS A 318 -9.13 -8.80 -7.09
C HIS A 318 -10.13 -9.20 -8.19
N GLU A 319 -11.28 -9.78 -7.83
CA GLU A 319 -12.30 -10.22 -8.78
C GLU A 319 -12.95 -9.07 -9.55
N GLY A 320 -13.01 -7.89 -8.92
CA GLY A 320 -13.51 -6.66 -9.49
C GLY A 320 -12.54 -5.93 -10.43
N ASP A 321 -11.29 -6.40 -10.56
CA ASP A 321 -10.23 -5.75 -11.35
C ASP A 321 -9.97 -4.30 -10.88
N TRP A 322 -9.96 -4.12 -9.54
CA TRP A 322 -9.63 -2.84 -8.90
C TRP A 322 -8.12 -2.73 -8.70
N HIS A 323 -7.60 -1.50 -8.83
CA HIS A 323 -6.17 -1.21 -8.74
C HIS A 323 -5.83 -0.15 -7.69
N THR A 324 -6.84 0.46 -7.05
CA THR A 324 -6.65 1.37 -5.92
C THR A 324 -7.78 1.24 -4.90
N LEU A 325 -7.50 1.50 -3.62
CA LEU A 325 -8.56 1.60 -2.59
C LEU A 325 -9.48 2.79 -2.84
N GLU A 326 -8.95 3.85 -3.46
CA GLU A 326 -9.71 5.02 -3.86
C GLU A 326 -10.85 4.62 -4.81
N GLU A 327 -10.52 3.96 -5.92
CA GLU A 327 -11.54 3.49 -6.89
C GLU A 327 -12.41 2.38 -6.28
N PHE A 328 -11.82 1.48 -5.50
CA PHE A 328 -12.55 0.39 -4.86
C PHE A 328 -13.66 0.90 -3.93
N PHE A 329 -13.45 1.98 -3.19
CA PHE A 329 -14.46 2.56 -2.31
C PHE A 329 -15.14 3.82 -2.86
N GLY A 330 -14.97 4.13 -4.15
CA GLY A 330 -15.62 5.29 -4.78
C GLY A 330 -15.14 6.64 -4.24
N LEU A 331 -13.92 6.70 -3.68
CA LEU A 331 -13.30 7.93 -3.22
C LEU A 331 -12.69 8.72 -4.39
N PRO A 332 -12.58 10.05 -4.28
CA PRO A 332 -11.79 10.84 -5.21
C PRO A 332 -10.31 10.42 -5.21
N ALA A 333 -9.64 10.63 -6.33
CA ALA A 333 -8.19 10.54 -6.41
C ALA A 333 -7.51 11.47 -5.38
N ALA A 334 -6.39 11.03 -4.83
CA ALA A 334 -5.58 11.72 -3.83
C ALA A 334 -4.12 11.92 -4.29
N PRO A 335 -3.87 12.53 -5.47
CA PRO A 335 -2.52 12.66 -6.02
C PRO A 335 -1.59 13.53 -5.15
N ASP A 336 -2.17 14.47 -4.41
CA ASP A 336 -1.43 15.42 -3.56
C ASP A 336 -2.16 15.63 -2.22
N TYR A 337 -1.50 16.29 -1.28
CA TYR A 337 -2.08 16.69 0.00
C TYR A 337 -3.05 17.86 -0.18
N ALA A 338 -4.08 17.92 0.67
CA ALA A 338 -4.94 19.10 0.74
C ALA A 338 -4.10 20.34 1.12
N ASN A 339 -4.30 21.44 0.40
CA ASN A 339 -3.70 22.74 0.67
C ASN A 339 -4.33 23.41 1.90
#